data_AF-A0A6F8TK49-F1
#
_entry.id   AF-A0A6F8TK49-F1
#
_cell.length_a   1.000
_cell.length_b   1.000
_cell.length_c   1.000
_cell.angle_alpha   90.00
_cell.angle_beta   90.00
_cell.angle_gamma   90.00
#
_symmetry.space_group_name_H-M   'P 1'
#
loop_
_entity.id
_entity.type
_entity.pdbx_description
1 polymer ?
#
loop_
_entity_poly.entity_id
_entity_poly.type
_entity_poly.pdbx_seq_one_letter_code
_entity_poly.pdbx_strand_id
1 'polypeptide(L)' 'MKIAVFGTTLHAGVMAALLAEYGNQIYWCTSVTCEENISILSYQDQEVNHYLNKQRKAGF' A
#
# COMPACT_ATOMS: atom_id res chain seq x y z
N MET A 1 -6.09 11.80 9.26
CA MET A 1 -5.35 12.83 8.48
C MET A 1 -5.05 12.30 7.08
N LYS A 2 -4.65 13.16 6.12
CA LYS A 2 -4.19 12.72 4.79
C LYS A 2 -2.69 12.45 4.82
N ILE A 3 -2.27 11.25 4.48
CA ILE A 3 -0.86 10.81 4.57
C ILE A 3 -0.46 10.17 3.24
N ALA A 4 0.65 10.61 2.68
CA ALA A 4 1.25 10.00 1.49
C ALA A 4 2.45 9.14 1.90
N VAL A 5 2.44 7.88 1.50
CA VAL A 5 3.53 6.93 1.74
C VAL A 5 4.25 6.70 0.42
N PHE A 6 5.54 6.98 0.39
CA PHE A 6 6.38 6.80 -0.80
C PHE A 6 7.28 5.58 -0.64
N GLY A 7 7.33 4.75 -1.67
CA GLY A 7 8.24 3.61 -1.74
C GLY A 7 7.52 2.27 -1.87
N THR A 8 8.25 1.28 -2.37
CA THR A 8 7.74 -0.05 -2.76
C THR A 8 8.19 -1.15 -1.79
N THR A 9 8.69 -0.79 -0.61
CA THR A 9 9.12 -1.79 0.36
C THR A 9 7.93 -2.38 1.10
N LEU A 10 8.10 -3.62 1.58
CA LEU A 10 7.10 -4.29 2.43
C LEU A 10 6.75 -3.43 3.64
N HIS A 11 7.76 -2.80 4.23
CA HIS A 11 7.60 -1.92 5.37
C HIS A 11 6.72 -0.72 5.05
N ALA A 12 6.88 -0.09 3.88
CA ALA A 12 6.03 1.01 3.44
C ALA A 12 4.56 0.56 3.28
N GLY A 13 4.34 -0.62 2.69
CA GLY A 13 3.00 -1.19 2.55
C GLY A 13 2.33 -1.52 3.88
N VAL A 14 3.07 -2.14 4.82
CA VAL A 14 2.57 -2.46 6.16
C VAL A 14 2.22 -1.19 6.94
N MET A 15 3.07 -0.16 6.88
CA MET A 15 2.80 1.11 7.57
C MET A 15 1.61 1.84 6.97
N ALA A 16 1.50 1.86 5.64
CA ALA A 16 0.33 2.39 4.95
C ALA A 16 -0.95 1.68 5.42
N ALA A 17 -0.90 0.37 5.64
CA ALA A 17 -2.03 -0.44 6.07
C ALA A 17 -2.48 -0.10 7.47
N LEU A 18 -1.54 -0.13 8.41
CA LEU A 18 -1.82 0.19 9.80
C LEU A 18 -2.42 1.58 9.91
N LEU A 19 -1.83 2.58 9.25
CA LEU A 19 -2.32 3.95 9.28
C LEU A 19 -3.74 4.09 8.71
N ALA A 20 -4.08 3.34 7.66
CA ALA A 20 -5.43 3.29 7.11
C ALA A 20 -6.43 2.70 8.11
N GLU A 21 -6.08 1.61 8.79
CA GLU A 21 -6.91 0.98 9.84
C GLU A 21 -7.17 1.92 11.03
N TYR A 22 -6.23 2.81 11.35
CA TYR A 22 -6.43 3.88 12.34
C TYR A 22 -7.32 5.04 11.85
N GLY A 23 -7.91 4.96 10.66
CA GLY A 23 -8.82 5.95 10.10
C GLY A 23 -8.12 7.11 9.37
N ASN A 24 -6.87 6.93 8.95
CA ASN A 24 -6.19 7.90 8.10
C ASN A 24 -6.49 7.64 6.62
N GLN A 25 -6.54 8.72 5.84
CA GLN A 25 -6.63 8.63 4.38
C GLN A 25 -5.21 8.47 3.84
N ILE A 26 -4.93 7.31 3.26
CA ILE A 26 -3.58 6.93 2.82
C ILE A 26 -3.51 6.98 1.31
N TYR A 27 -2.44 7.59 0.80
CA TYR A 27 -2.08 7.56 -0.61
C TYR A 27 -0.73 6.86 -0.73
N TRP A 28 -0.73 5.67 -1.32
CA TRP A 28 0.50 4.91 -1.49
C TRP A 28 1.07 5.12 -2.89
N CYS A 29 2.21 5.81 -2.95
CA CYS A 29 2.92 6.14 -4.18
C CYS A 29 4.11 5.18 -4.38
N THR A 30 3.95 4.23 -5.30
CA THR A 30 4.97 3.22 -5.65
C THR A 30 5.99 3.72 -6.68
N SER A 31 5.75 4.85 -7.34
CA SER A 31 6.67 5.47 -8.30
C SER A 31 6.74 6.98 -8.12
N VAL A 32 7.90 7.56 -8.44
CA VAL A 32 8.12 9.03 -8.50
C VAL A 32 7.43 9.64 -9.73
N THR A 33 7.21 8.83 -10.76
CA THR A 33 6.31 9.16 -11.87
C THR A 33 4.91 8.70 -11.51
N CYS A 34 3.97 9.65 -11.42
CA CYS A 34 2.54 9.41 -11.24
C CYS A 34 1.91 8.70 -12.46
N GLU A 35 2.54 7.65 -12.97
CA GLU A 35 1.90 6.75 -13.91
C GLU A 35 1.05 5.79 -13.08
N GLU A 36 -0.25 5.79 -13.36
CA GLU A 36 -1.35 5.01 -12.75
C GLU A 36 -1.16 3.48 -12.83
N ASN A 37 0.05 3.02 -13.15
CA ASN A 37 0.47 1.67 -12.97
C ASN A 37 0.70 1.44 -11.48
N ILE A 38 -0.39 1.09 -10.79
CA ILE A 38 -0.34 0.32 -9.55
C ILE A 38 0.38 -0.99 -9.91
N SER A 39 1.70 -0.92 -9.99
CA SER A 39 2.58 -2.05 -10.18
C SER A 39 2.20 -3.00 -9.06
N ILE A 40 1.62 -4.15 -9.42
CA ILE A 40 1.20 -5.17 -8.49
C ILE A 40 2.46 -5.57 -7.74
N LEU A 41 2.62 -5.02 -6.55
CA LEU A 41 3.80 -5.19 -5.75
C LEU A 41 3.77 -6.63 -5.25
N SER A 42 4.53 -7.47 -5.94
CA SER A 42 4.56 -8.90 -5.71
C SER A 42 5.76 -9.21 -4.84
N TYR A 43 5.49 -9.46 -3.56
CA TYR A 43 6.48 -9.96 -2.63
C TYR A 43 6.71 -11.46 -2.87
N GLN A 44 7.88 -11.97 -2.47
CA GLN A 44 8.16 -13.41 -2.56
C GLN A 44 7.14 -14.26 -1.80
N ASP A 45 6.62 -13.72 -0.70
CA ASP A 45 5.61 -14.38 0.12
C ASP A 45 4.19 -14.13 -0.45
N GLN A 46 3.54 -15.22 -0.85
CA GLN A 46 2.20 -15.18 -1.42
C GLN A 46 1.11 -14.83 -0.40
N GLU A 47 1.30 -15.17 0.89
CA GLU A 47 0.34 -14.80 1.93
C GLU A 47 0.34 -13.28 2.14
N VAL A 48 1.52 -12.66 2.12
CA VAL A 48 1.66 -11.20 2.19
C VAL A 48 0.94 -10.52 1.03
N ASN A 49 1.10 -11.03 -0.18
CA ASN A 49 0.38 -10.53 -1.35
C ASN A 49 -1.14 -10.69 -1.21
N HIS A 50 -1.61 -11.78 -0.61
CA HIS A 50 -3.03 -12.01 -0.34
C HIS A 50 -3.60 -10.99 0.65
N TYR A 51 -2.92 -10.77 1.78
CA TYR A 51 -3.36 -9.81 2.79
C TYR A 51 -3.33 -8.36 2.28
N LEU A 52 -2.27 -7.97 1.56
CA LEU A 52 -2.19 -6.63 0.97
C LEU A 52 -3.30 -6.38 -0.05
N ASN A 53 -3.63 -7.36 -0.89
CA ASN A 53 -4.75 -7.24 -1.83
C ASN A 53 -6.11 -7.20 -1.13
N LYS A 54 -6.29 -7.95 -0.04
CA LYS A 54 -7.49 -7.89 0.79
C LYS A 54 -7.69 -6.51 1.38
N GLN A 55 -6.63 -5.94 1.95
CA GLN A 55 -6.65 -4.60 2.54
C GLN A 55 -6.90 -3.53 1.46
N ARG A 56 -6.29 -3.68 0.28
CA ARG A 56 -6.57 -2.82 -0.89
C ARG A 56 -8.04 -2.79 -1.29
N LYS A 57 -8.71 -3.94 -1.28
CA LYS A 57 -10.16 -4.03 -1.55
C LYS A 57 -11.02 -3.44 -0.43
N ALA A 58 -10.50 -3.35 0.80
CA ALA A 58 -11.21 -2.81 1.95
C ALA A 58 -11.19 -1.28 2.02
N GLY A 59 -10.56 -0.59 1.06
CA GLY A 59 -10.54 0.88 1.00
C GLY A 59 -9.21 1.50 1.42
N PHE A 60 -8.13 0.74 1.29
CA PHE A 60 -6.81 1.32 1.03
C PHE A 60 -6.77 2.13 -0.28
#